data_AF-A0A519NDZ7-F1
#
_entry.id   AF-A0A519NDZ7-F1
#
_cell.length_a   1.000
_cell.length_b   1.000
_cell.length_c   1.000
_cell.angle_alpha   90.00
_cell.angle_beta   90.00
_cell.angle_gamma   90.00
#
_symmetry.space_group_name_H-M   'P 1'
#
loop_
_entity.id
_entity.type
_entity.pdbx_description
1 polymer ?
#
loop_
_entity_poly.entity_id
_entity_poly.type
_entity_poly.pdbx_seq_one_letter_code
_entity_poly.pdbx_strand_id
1 'polypeptide(L)' 'MKKNIDLATIKNFILTNALTENVMLMLHPSNFDKLVTAGKAGINSISVSGINIIKDESNEISEGEIDVLEVKFN' A
#
# COMPACT_ATOMS: atom_id res chain seq x y z
N MET A 1 9.49 -17.62 3.43
CA MET A 1 10.05 -16.31 3.82
C MET A 1 8.91 -15.43 4.29
N LYS A 2 8.99 -14.78 5.45
CA LYS A 2 7.96 -13.82 5.88
C LYS A 2 7.91 -12.68 4.86
N LYS A 3 6.87 -12.63 4.03
CA LYS A 3 6.61 -11.50 3.13
C LYS A 3 6.00 -10.36 3.96
N ASN A 4 6.82 -9.74 4.80
CA ASN A 4 6.36 -8.63 5.62
C ASN A 4 6.50 -7.34 4.80
N ILE A 5 5.38 -6.75 4.40
CA ILE A 5 5.38 -5.43 3.79
C ILE A 5 5.40 -4.42 4.93
N ASP A 6 6.51 -3.70 5.07
CA ASP A 6 6.67 -2.60 6.03
C ASP A 6 6.81 -1.25 5.31
N LEU A 7 6.90 -0.16 6.08
CA LEU A 7 7.01 1.18 5.53
C LEU A 7 8.27 1.37 4.65
N ALA A 8 9.37 0.70 5.00
CA ALA A 8 10.62 0.78 4.22
C ALA A 8 10.46 0.08 2.87
N THR A 9 9.80 -1.09 2.86
CA THR A 9 9.48 -1.86 1.66
C THR A 9 8.61 -1.02 0.72
N ILE A 10 7.58 -0.36 1.23
CA ILE A 10 6.71 0.49 0.41
C ILE A 10 7.46 1.70 -0.15
N LYS A 11 8.28 2.39 0.66
CA LYS A 11 9.11 3.50 0.19
C LYS A 11 10.05 3.07 -0.93
N ASN A 12 10.72 1.92 -0.76
CA ASN A 12 11.60 1.37 -1.78
C ASN A 12 10.84 0.99 -3.05
N PHE A 13 9.63 0.42 -2.90
CA PHE A 13 8.78 0.09 -4.04
C PHE A 13 8.39 1.34 -4.84
N ILE A 14 7.97 2.42 -4.16
CA ILE A 14 7.64 3.71 -4.79
C ILE A 14 8.84 4.26 -5.56
N LEU A 15 10.03 4.27 -4.94
CA LEU A 15 11.25 4.77 -5.58
C LEU A 15 11.69 3.92 -6.77
N THR A 16 11.63 2.59 -6.63
CA THR A 16 12.08 1.65 -7.69
C THR A 16 11.19 1.73 -8.92
N ASN A 17 9.88 1.94 -8.73
CA ASN A 17 8.91 2.04 -9.81
C ASN A 17 8.66 3.50 -10.26
N ALA A 18 9.38 4.47 -9.69
CA ALA A 18 9.22 5.90 -9.96
C ALA A 18 7.75 6.37 -9.90
N LEU A 19 6.99 5.84 -8.93
CA LEU A 19 5.58 6.14 -8.78
C LEU A 19 5.37 7.59 -8.37
N THR A 20 4.36 8.24 -8.95
CA THR A 20 4.02 9.64 -8.72
C THR A 20 2.59 9.80 -8.19
N GLU A 21 2.17 11.04 -7.97
CA GLU A 21 0.97 11.48 -7.24
C GLU A 21 -0.37 10.88 -7.74
N ASN A 22 -0.40 10.28 -8.93
CA ASN A 22 -1.60 9.79 -9.59
C ASN A 22 -1.82 8.27 -9.45
N VAL A 23 -1.14 7.62 -8.52
CA VAL A 23 -1.36 6.19 -8.25
C VAL A 23 -1.76 5.94 -6.80
N MET A 24 -2.45 4.84 -6.59
CA MET A 24 -2.69 4.26 -5.28
C MET A 24 -2.04 2.89 -5.21
N LEU A 25 -1.56 2.51 -4.03
CA LEU A 25 -1.07 1.16 -3.76
C LEU A 25 -2.16 0.38 -3.05
N MET A 26 -2.45 -0.83 -3.51
CA MET A 26 -3.40 -1.70 -2.85
C MET A 26 -2.67 -2.89 -2.22
N LEU A 27 -3.03 -3.23 -0.99
CA LEU A 27 -2.40 -4.30 -0.20
C LEU A 27 -3.45 -5.24 0.37
N HIS A 28 -3.11 -6.53 0.47
CA HIS A 28 -3.89 -7.50 1.24
C HIS A 28 -4.18 -6.98 2.67
N PRO A 29 -5.40 -7.20 3.23
CA PRO A 29 -5.79 -6.72 4.56
C PRO A 29 -4.77 -6.99 5.66
N SER A 30 -4.20 -8.19 5.72
CA SER A 30 -3.22 -8.54 6.74
C SER A 30 -1.95 -7.68 6.70
N ASN A 31 -1.53 -7.21 5.51
CA ASN A 31 -0.36 -6.37 5.35
C ASN A 31 -0.69 -4.90 5.64
N PHE A 32 -1.85 -4.45 5.18
CA PHE A 32 -2.35 -3.13 5.48
C PHE A 32 -2.52 -2.94 7.00
N ASP A 33 -3.16 -3.89 7.67
CA ASP A 33 -3.37 -3.87 9.12
C ASP A 33 -2.05 -3.87 9.87
N LYS A 34 -1.05 -4.67 9.46
CA LYS A 34 0.30 -4.60 10.06
C LYS A 34 0.94 -3.22 9.91
N LEU A 35 0.69 -2.52 8.80
CA LEU A 35 1.17 -1.16 8.59
C LEU A 35 0.42 -0.13 9.44
N VAL A 36 -0.91 -0.24 9.54
CA VAL A 36 -1.76 0.69 10.30
C VAL A 36 -1.64 0.49 11.80
N THR A 37 -1.45 -0.75 12.27
CA THR A 37 -1.24 -1.06 13.69
C THR A 37 0.05 -0.41 14.21
N ALA A 38 1.04 -0.18 13.33
CA ALA A 38 2.23 0.61 13.66
C ALA A 38 1.97 2.14 13.71
N GLY A 39 0.84 2.63 13.19
CA GLY A 39 0.57 4.05 12.95
C GLY A 39 -0.60 4.69 13.71
N LYS A 40 -1.66 3.93 14.07
CA LYS A 40 -2.85 4.24 14.91
C LYS A 40 -4.07 3.55 14.29
N ALA A 41 -4.88 2.88 15.11
CA ALA A 41 -6.08 2.16 14.66
C ALA A 41 -7.16 3.12 14.09
N GLY A 42 -7.84 2.70 13.01
CA GLY A 42 -9.03 3.37 12.47
C GLY A 42 -8.87 4.08 11.11
N ILE A 43 -7.74 3.92 10.43
CA ILE A 43 -7.49 4.59 9.14
C ILE A 43 -7.65 3.58 8.00
N ASN A 44 -8.61 3.82 7.10
CA ASN A 44 -8.86 2.98 5.91
C ASN A 44 -7.85 3.22 4.77
N SER A 45 -7.00 4.25 4.89
CA SER A 45 -5.96 4.58 3.93
C SER A 45 -4.81 5.32 4.62
N ILE A 46 -3.58 5.07 4.23
CA ILE A 46 -2.41 5.82 4.73
C ILE A 46 -1.68 6.45 3.54
N SER A 47 -1.06 7.61 3.74
CA SER A 47 -0.28 8.25 2.68
C SER A 47 1.21 8.10 2.96
N VAL A 48 1.96 7.62 1.98
CA VAL A 48 3.42 7.50 2.02
C VAL A 48 3.99 8.20 0.79
N SER A 49 4.80 9.23 1.02
CA SER A 49 5.40 10.04 -0.06
C SER A 49 4.36 10.62 -1.05
N GLY A 50 3.17 10.96 -0.57
CA GLY A 50 2.08 11.48 -1.40
C GLY A 50 1.24 10.41 -2.11
N ILE A 51 1.61 9.13 -2.01
CA ILE A 51 0.86 8.00 -2.59
C ILE A 51 -0.03 7.39 -1.52
N ASN A 52 -1.31 7.22 -1.85
CA ASN A 52 -2.27 6.59 -0.96
C ASN A 52 -2.14 5.08 -1.04
N ILE A 53 -2.02 4.44 0.12
CA ILE A 53 -2.06 3.00 0.28
C ILE A 53 -3.44 2.66 0.84
N ILE A 54 -4.09 1.70 0.22
CA ILE A 54 -5.43 1.24 0.57
C ILE A 54 -5.44 -0.27 0.79
N LYS A 55 -6.45 -0.70 1.54
CA LYS A 55 -6.72 -2.11 1.81
C LYS A 55 -7.48 -2.72 0.63
N ASP A 56 -7.05 -3.90 0.19
CA ASP A 56 -7.80 -4.74 -0.72
C ASP A 56 -9.04 -5.32 -0.01
N GLU A 57 -10.23 -4.90 -0.41
CA GLU A 57 -11.49 -5.43 0.14
C GLU A 57 -12.07 -6.60 -0.67
N SER A 58 -11.53 -6.84 -1.86
CA SER A 58 -11.96 -7.86 -2.81
C SER A 58 -11.18 -9.16 -2.67
N ASN A 59 -10.08 -9.14 -1.92
CA ASN A 59 -9.15 -10.27 -1.73
C ASN A 59 -8.57 -10.77 -3.07
N GLU A 60 -8.29 -9.82 -3.98
CA GLU A 60 -7.64 -10.04 -5.27
C GLU A 60 -6.11 -10.08 -5.14
N ILE A 61 -5.55 -9.44 -4.10
CA ILE A 61 -4.11 -9.30 -3.86
C ILE A 61 -3.67 -10.30 -2.81
N SER A 62 -2.67 -11.12 -3.13
CA SER A 62 -2.16 -12.10 -2.19
C SER A 62 -1.36 -11.45 -1.05
N GLU A 63 -1.27 -12.12 0.08
CA GLU A 63 -0.39 -11.68 1.16
C GLU A 63 1.07 -11.59 0.67
N GLY A 64 1.62 -10.38 0.80
CA GLY A 64 3.00 -10.05 0.44
C GLY A 64 3.15 -9.45 -0.96
N GLU A 65 2.05 -9.17 -1.63
CA GLU A 65 2.01 -8.48 -2.93
C GLU A 65 1.59 -7.02 -2.75
N ILE A 66 2.05 -6.19 -3.68
CA ILE A 66 1.68 -4.78 -3.81
C ILE A 66 1.13 -4.63 -5.21
N ASP A 67 -0.10 -4.15 -5.31
CA ASP A 67 -0.68 -3.77 -6.60
C ASP A 67 -0.72 -2.24 -6.75
N VAL A 68 -0.65 -1.78 -8.00
CA VAL A 68 -0.64 -0.35 -8.35
C VAL A 68 -1.91 -0.03 -9.12
N LEU A 69 -2.74 0.83 -8.54
CA LEU A 69 -3.94 1.35 -9.17
C LEU A 69 -3.66 2.73 -9.74
N GLU A 70 -3.68 2.84 -11.06
CA GLU A 70 -3.62 4.14 -11.74
C GLU A 70 -4.95 4.89 -11.54
N VAL A 71 -4.86 6.10 -11.01
CA VAL A 71 -5.99 7.01 -10.90
C VAL A 71 -5.94 7.97 -12.08
N LYS A 72 -6.76 7.71 -13.10
CA LYS A 72 -6.97 8.69 -14.16
C LYS A 72 -7.81 9.84 -13.61
N PHE A 73 -7.18 10.98 -13.38
CA PHE A 73 -7.90 12.24 -13.26
C PHE A 73 -8.36 12.67 -14.66
N ASN A 74 -9.67 12.62 -14.89
CA ASN A 74 -10.31 13.26 -16.05
C ASN A 74 -10.32 14.78 -15.88
#